data_AF-A0A2V9FHZ5-F1
#
_entry.id   AF-A0A2V9FHZ5-F1
#
_cell.length_a   1.000
_cell.length_b   1.000
_cell.length_c   1.000
_cell.angle_alpha   90.00
_cell.angle_beta   90.00
_cell.angle_gamma   90.00
#
_symmetry.space_group_name_H-M   'P 1'
#
loop_
_entity.id
_entity.type
_entity.pdbx_description
1 polymer ?
#
loop_
_entity_poly.entity_id
_entity_poly.type
_entity_poly.pdbx_seq_one_letter_code
_entity_poly.pdbx_strand_id
1 'polypeptide(L)'
;FSWCRYDSLNAYQGEDAAVERWQLWDRDVAEVFLNPQPERVNHYYEFEIAPNNQWIDLEIDKTKEPFNDASWNSGFEHATRIDAQNHIWTAEMRIPISSMNISAIHPGAQWRANFFRAAGKGGDDHRKFLAWSIIPEGKTFHVPTRFGILRLVN
;
A
#
# COMPACT_ATOMS: atom_id res chain seq x y z
N PHE A 1 -11.23 1.61 4.02
CA PHE A 1 -12.02 1.61 2.78
C PHE A 1 -11.41 2.60 1.79
N SER A 2 -10.90 2.11 0.66
CA SER A 2 -10.51 2.94 -0.47
C SER A 2 -11.54 2.81 -1.59
N TRP A 3 -12.06 3.92 -2.13
CA TRP A 3 -13.05 3.92 -3.22
C TRP A 3 -12.36 4.24 -4.55
N CYS A 4 -12.10 3.21 -5.35
CA CYS A 4 -11.27 3.31 -6.54
C CYS A 4 -12.12 3.30 -7.81
N ARG A 5 -12.52 4.49 -8.30
CA ARG A 5 -13.16 4.62 -9.62
C ARG A 5 -12.22 4.21 -10.74
N TYR A 6 -12.67 3.44 -11.72
CA TYR A 6 -11.82 2.95 -12.80
C TYR A 6 -12.46 3.07 -14.20
N ASP A 7 -11.65 3.35 -15.20
CA ASP A 7 -12.07 3.29 -16.62
C ASP A 7 -12.02 1.84 -17.12
N SER A 8 -10.99 1.12 -16.70
CA SER A 8 -10.83 -0.33 -16.88
C SER A 8 -9.91 -0.88 -15.79
N LEU A 9 -9.99 -2.18 -15.51
CA LEU A 9 -9.13 -2.85 -14.54
C LEU A 9 -7.94 -3.52 -15.25
N ASN A 10 -6.75 -3.28 -14.73
CA ASN A 10 -5.51 -3.92 -15.15
C ASN A 10 -5.00 -4.79 -14.00
N ALA A 11 -5.26 -6.10 -14.03
CA ALA A 11 -4.85 -7.02 -12.95
C ALA A 11 -4.26 -8.30 -13.55
N TYR A 12 -3.38 -8.99 -12.83
CA TYR A 12 -2.93 -10.31 -13.24
C TYR A 12 -4.11 -11.30 -13.26
N GLN A 13 -4.13 -12.21 -14.22
CA GLN A 13 -5.25 -13.13 -14.43
C GLN A 13 -4.81 -14.57 -14.18
N GLY A 14 -5.67 -15.37 -13.55
CA GLY A 14 -5.43 -16.79 -13.30
C GLY A 14 -4.46 -17.10 -12.16
N GLU A 15 -4.05 -16.10 -11.39
CA GLU A 15 -3.22 -16.26 -10.21
C GLU A 15 -4.08 -16.53 -8.96
N ASP A 16 -3.54 -17.29 -8.00
CA ASP A 16 -4.20 -17.59 -6.74
C ASP A 16 -4.11 -16.38 -5.80
N ALA A 17 -5.26 -15.83 -5.41
CA ALA A 17 -5.34 -14.68 -4.49
C ALA A 17 -4.95 -15.05 -3.05
N ALA A 18 -4.81 -16.32 -2.71
CA ALA A 18 -4.29 -16.76 -1.41
C ALA A 18 -2.77 -16.63 -1.28
N VAL A 19 -2.05 -16.43 -2.40
CA VAL A 19 -0.59 -16.36 -2.44
C VAL A 19 -0.16 -14.92 -2.73
N GLU A 20 0.89 -14.47 -2.03
CA GLU A 20 1.52 -13.17 -2.26
C GLU A 20 1.97 -13.01 -3.71
N ARG A 21 1.79 -11.80 -4.25
CA ARG A 21 2.18 -11.46 -5.61
C ARG A 21 3.28 -10.41 -5.62
N TRP A 22 4.52 -10.86 -5.83
CA TRP A 22 5.64 -9.98 -6.14
C TRP A 22 5.34 -9.07 -7.33
N GLN A 23 5.78 -7.81 -7.31
CA GLN A 23 5.54 -6.82 -8.37
C GLN A 23 4.07 -6.48 -8.62
N LEU A 24 3.23 -6.53 -7.59
CA LEU A 24 1.82 -6.16 -7.73
C LEU A 24 1.62 -4.74 -8.28
N TRP A 25 2.53 -3.82 -7.95
CA TRP A 25 2.61 -2.44 -8.43
C TRP A 25 2.74 -2.26 -9.95
N ASP A 26 3.06 -3.30 -10.74
CA ASP A 26 3.06 -3.25 -12.22
C ASP A 26 1.62 -3.24 -12.81
N ARG A 27 0.61 -3.36 -11.95
CA ARG A 27 -0.83 -3.46 -12.27
C ARG A 27 -1.65 -2.56 -11.35
N ASP A 28 -2.96 -2.48 -11.57
CA ASP A 28 -3.84 -1.67 -10.72
C ASP A 28 -3.71 -2.12 -9.27
N VAL A 29 -3.35 -1.18 -8.39
CA VAL A 29 -3.08 -1.46 -6.98
C VAL A 29 -3.46 -0.26 -6.13
N ALA A 30 -3.92 -0.53 -4.91
CA ALA A 30 -4.01 0.44 -3.84
C ALA A 30 -2.99 0.06 -2.77
N GLU A 31 -2.20 1.03 -2.32
CA GLU A 31 -1.06 0.81 -1.45
C GLU A 31 -1.17 1.66 -0.20
N VAL A 32 -0.72 1.11 0.92
CA VAL A 32 -0.65 1.78 2.22
C VAL A 32 0.79 1.67 2.72
N PHE A 33 1.44 2.82 2.87
CA PHE A 33 2.79 2.89 3.43
C PHE A 33 2.69 3.44 4.84
N LEU A 34 3.21 2.71 5.84
CA LEU A 34 3.08 3.03 7.26
C LEU A 34 4.43 3.01 7.96
N ASN A 35 4.73 4.09 8.66
CA ASN A 35 5.86 4.19 9.56
C ASN A 35 5.34 4.57 10.96
N PRO A 36 5.21 3.59 11.87
CA PRO A 36 4.76 3.83 13.24
C PRO A 36 5.85 4.40 14.15
N GLN A 37 7.09 4.49 13.67
CA GLN A 37 8.28 4.98 14.36
C GLN A 37 8.90 6.16 13.59
N PRO A 38 8.34 7.40 13.68
CA PRO A 38 8.76 8.56 12.89
C PRO A 38 10.24 8.94 13.00
N GLU A 39 10.91 8.55 14.09
CA GLU A 39 12.34 8.69 14.32
C GLU A 39 13.19 7.81 13.38
N ARG A 40 12.62 6.73 12.85
CA ARG A 40 13.21 5.84 11.85
C ARG A 40 12.60 6.09 10.47
N VAL A 41 12.71 7.32 9.96
CA VAL A 41 12.04 7.74 8.70
C VAL A 41 12.32 6.84 7.49
N ASN A 42 13.48 6.20 7.43
CA ASN A 42 13.86 5.32 6.33
C ASN A 42 13.38 3.87 6.47
N HIS A 43 12.68 3.55 7.56
CA HIS A 43 12.14 2.23 7.86
C HIS A 43 10.61 2.28 8.00
N TYR A 44 9.92 1.52 7.18
CA TYR A 44 8.46 1.55 7.10
C TYR A 44 7.93 0.24 6.49
N TYR A 45 6.62 0.11 6.49
CA TYR A 45 5.92 -1.09 6.04
C TYR A 45 4.99 -0.72 4.89
N GLU A 46 4.91 -1.61 3.91
CA GLU A 46 4.14 -1.44 2.69
C GLU A 46 3.13 -2.57 2.58
N PHE A 47 1.89 -2.21 2.24
CA PHE A 47 0.78 -3.13 2.08
C PHE A 47 0.07 -2.80 0.78
N GLU A 48 -0.08 -3.78 -0.09
CA GLU A 48 -0.63 -3.60 -1.42
C GLU A 48 -1.80 -4.55 -1.65
N ILE A 49 -2.87 -4.06 -2.28
CA ILE A 49 -4.00 -4.87 -2.73
C ILE A 49 -4.41 -4.47 -4.14
N ALA A 50 -4.58 -5.45 -5.01
CA ALA A 50 -5.14 -5.29 -6.36
C ALA A 50 -6.65 -5.54 -6.40
N PRO A 51 -7.38 -5.05 -7.43
CA PRO A 51 -8.83 -5.21 -7.54
C PRO A 51 -9.36 -6.65 -7.40
N ASN A 52 -8.57 -7.63 -7.84
CA ASN A 52 -8.87 -9.06 -7.80
C ASN A 52 -8.40 -9.75 -6.50
N ASN A 53 -8.16 -8.98 -5.43
CA ASN A 53 -7.75 -9.44 -4.10
C ASN A 53 -6.37 -10.12 -4.03
N GLN A 54 -5.54 -9.96 -5.07
CA GLN A 54 -4.12 -10.23 -4.92
C GLN A 54 -3.46 -9.18 -4.05
N TRP A 55 -2.38 -9.55 -3.40
CA TRP A 55 -1.79 -8.76 -2.34
C TRP A 55 -0.30 -9.03 -2.21
N ILE A 56 0.39 -8.10 -1.56
CA ILE A 56 1.74 -8.28 -1.04
C ILE A 56 1.94 -7.33 0.15
N ASP A 57 2.81 -7.71 1.07
CA ASP A 57 3.36 -6.82 2.08
C ASP A 57 4.88 -6.88 2.10
N LEU A 58 5.50 -5.76 2.46
CA LEU A 58 6.96 -5.62 2.46
C LEU A 58 7.40 -4.86 3.72
N GLU A 59 8.49 -5.31 4.33
CA GLU A 59 9.26 -4.45 5.23
C GLU A 59 10.28 -3.68 4.40
N ILE A 60 10.27 -2.35 4.54
CA ILE A 60 11.15 -1.45 3.82
C ILE A 60 12.17 -0.83 4.76
N ASP A 61 13.46 -1.01 4.48
CA ASP A 61 14.57 -0.34 5.14
C ASP A 61 15.53 0.24 4.09
N LYS A 62 15.43 1.55 3.83
CA LYS A 62 16.25 2.25 2.84
C LYS A 62 17.75 2.33 3.20
N THR A 63 18.17 1.74 4.32
CA THR A 63 19.58 1.62 4.71
C THR A 63 20.20 0.27 4.32
N LYS A 64 19.38 -0.68 3.85
CA LYS A 64 19.80 -2.03 3.41
C LYS A 64 19.77 -2.18 1.89
N GLU A 65 20.39 -3.25 1.39
CA GLU A 65 20.35 -3.70 0.00
C GLU A 65 20.11 -5.22 -0.04
N PRO A 66 19.00 -5.71 -0.62
CA PRO A 66 17.86 -4.90 -1.10
C PRO A 66 17.18 -4.15 0.05
N PHE A 67 16.60 -2.99 -0.26
CA PHE A 67 15.87 -2.20 0.75
C PHE A 67 14.47 -2.75 1.06
N ASN A 68 13.95 -3.63 0.21
CA ASN A 68 12.65 -4.28 0.36
C ASN A 68 12.85 -5.73 0.80
N ASP A 69 12.08 -6.16 1.80
CA ASP A 69 12.03 -7.54 2.25
C ASP A 69 10.63 -8.10 2.02
N ALA A 70 10.52 -8.93 0.98
CA ALA A 70 9.29 -9.64 0.62
C ALA A 70 9.10 -10.97 1.38
N SER A 71 10.03 -11.32 2.26
CA SER A 71 9.87 -12.48 3.16
C SER A 71 9.22 -12.10 4.49
N TRP A 72 9.17 -10.80 4.80
CA TRP A 72 8.39 -10.29 5.92
C TRP A 72 6.91 -10.48 5.62
N ASN A 73 6.19 -11.10 6.56
CA ASN A 73 4.77 -11.33 6.45
C ASN A 73 4.08 -10.78 7.69
N SER A 74 3.16 -9.85 7.48
CA SER A 74 2.47 -9.15 8.56
C SER A 74 1.22 -9.88 9.07
N GLY A 75 0.73 -10.86 8.30
CA GLY A 75 -0.55 -11.52 8.52
C GLY A 75 -1.76 -10.59 8.38
N PHE A 76 -1.66 -9.50 7.60
CA PHE A 76 -2.80 -8.62 7.39
C PHE A 76 -3.95 -9.32 6.67
N GLU A 77 -5.18 -9.06 7.12
CA GLU A 77 -6.37 -9.54 6.42
C GLU A 77 -6.77 -8.51 5.37
N HIS A 78 -7.25 -8.99 4.23
CA HIS A 78 -7.68 -8.14 3.14
C HIS A 78 -8.91 -8.67 2.41
N ALA A 79 -9.67 -7.75 1.84
CA ALA A 79 -10.79 -8.07 0.97
C ALA A 79 -10.98 -6.98 -0.09
N THR A 80 -11.45 -7.38 -1.27
CA THR A 80 -11.89 -6.45 -2.30
C THR A 80 -13.32 -6.71 -2.76
N ARG A 81 -13.93 -5.66 -3.30
CA ARG A 81 -15.22 -5.74 -4.00
C ARG A 81 -15.17 -4.93 -5.28
N ILE A 82 -15.55 -5.53 -6.40
CA ILE A 82 -15.73 -4.83 -7.68
C ILE A 82 -17.22 -4.59 -7.89
N ASP A 83 -17.60 -3.32 -7.98
CA ASP A 83 -18.89 -2.86 -8.47
C ASP A 83 -18.73 -2.41 -9.93
N ALA A 84 -18.96 -3.36 -10.84
CA ALA A 84 -18.77 -3.12 -12.27
C ALA A 84 -19.80 -2.14 -12.85
N GLN A 85 -20.99 -2.05 -12.28
CA GLN A 85 -22.04 -1.15 -12.76
C GLN A 85 -21.66 0.31 -12.50
N ASN A 86 -21.09 0.60 -11.32
CA ASN A 86 -20.68 1.94 -10.94
C ASN A 86 -19.20 2.23 -11.23
N HIS A 87 -18.48 1.29 -11.85
CA HIS A 87 -17.06 1.43 -12.17
C HIS A 87 -16.21 1.76 -10.94
N ILE A 88 -16.46 1.06 -9.83
CA ILE A 88 -15.78 1.25 -8.56
C ILE A 88 -15.26 -0.11 -8.08
N TRP A 89 -14.03 -0.14 -7.60
CA TRP A 89 -13.59 -1.23 -6.73
C TRP A 89 -13.23 -0.69 -5.35
N THR A 90 -13.38 -1.52 -4.33
CA THR A 90 -13.07 -1.18 -2.94
C THR A 90 -12.06 -2.16 -2.38
N ALA A 91 -11.11 -1.63 -1.60
CA ALA A 91 -10.17 -2.41 -0.80
C ALA A 91 -10.36 -2.12 0.70
N GLU A 92 -10.26 -3.18 1.49
CA GLU A 92 -10.24 -3.16 2.94
C GLU A 92 -9.04 -3.96 3.44
N MET A 93 -8.38 -3.42 4.47
CA MET A 93 -7.21 -4.00 5.13
C MET A 93 -7.45 -4.00 6.65
N ARG A 94 -7.10 -5.09 7.32
CA ARG A 94 -6.90 -5.15 8.76
C ARG A 94 -5.45 -5.52 9.03
N ILE A 95 -4.69 -4.54 9.52
CA ILE A 95 -3.25 -4.67 9.74
C ILE A 95 -2.98 -4.91 11.23
N PRO A 96 -2.41 -6.07 11.62
CA PRO A 96 -1.99 -6.32 12.99
C PRO A 96 -0.82 -5.41 13.36
N ILE A 97 -0.96 -4.59 14.40
CA ILE A 97 0.12 -3.65 14.79
C ILE A 97 1.39 -4.35 15.28
N SER A 98 1.25 -5.56 15.81
CA SER A 98 2.37 -6.36 16.32
C SER A 98 3.35 -6.77 15.22
N SER A 99 2.91 -6.89 13.96
CA SER A 99 3.80 -7.19 12.84
C SER A 99 4.84 -6.09 12.60
N MET A 100 4.50 -4.86 12.97
CA MET A 100 5.35 -3.67 12.86
C MET A 100 6.14 -3.40 14.15
N ASN A 101 6.33 -4.41 15.00
CA ASN A 101 6.97 -4.31 16.31
C ASN A 101 6.31 -3.30 17.26
N ILE A 102 5.01 -3.05 17.10
CA ILE A 102 4.23 -2.17 18.00
C ILE A 102 3.42 -3.03 18.96
N SER A 103 3.67 -2.88 20.27
CA SER A 103 2.96 -3.62 21.31
C SER A 103 1.62 -3.00 21.70
N ALA A 104 1.46 -1.68 21.53
CA ALA A 104 0.23 -0.96 21.81
C ALA A 104 0.15 0.36 21.01
N ILE A 105 -1.05 0.75 20.61
CA ILE A 105 -1.33 2.11 20.12
C ILE A 105 -1.70 2.98 21.32
N HIS A 106 -1.05 4.12 21.44
CA HIS A 106 -1.39 5.13 22.43
C HIS A 106 -2.15 6.30 21.78
N PRO A 107 -3.17 6.87 22.45
CA PRO A 107 -3.87 8.03 21.94
C PRO A 107 -2.91 9.20 21.74
N GLY A 108 -3.03 9.87 20.60
CA GLY A 108 -2.11 10.93 20.20
C GLY A 108 -0.81 10.45 19.56
N ALA A 109 -0.57 9.13 19.45
CA ALA A 109 0.53 8.59 18.66
C ALA A 109 0.49 9.13 17.24
N GLN A 110 1.66 9.53 16.74
CA GLN A 110 1.82 10.06 15.40
C GLN A 110 2.52 9.03 14.54
N TRP A 111 1.83 8.54 13.52
CA TRP A 111 2.40 7.67 12.51
C TRP A 111 2.60 8.46 11.24
N ARG A 112 3.69 8.18 10.53
CA ARG A 112 3.86 8.64 9.16
C ARG A 112 3.13 7.67 8.23
N ALA A 113 2.35 8.21 7.30
CA ALA A 113 1.65 7.38 6.33
C ALA A 113 1.53 8.03 4.96
N ASN A 114 1.39 7.20 3.93
CA ASN A 114 0.82 7.63 2.67
C ASN A 114 -0.08 6.55 2.08
N PHE A 115 -1.00 6.98 1.23
CA PHE A 115 -1.94 6.12 0.53
C PHE A 115 -1.73 6.35 -0.95
N PHE A 116 -1.39 5.29 -1.68
CA PHE A 116 -1.12 5.37 -3.10
C PHE A 116 -2.14 4.58 -3.90
N ARG A 117 -2.24 4.96 -5.17
CA ARG A 117 -2.96 4.20 -6.16
C ARG A 117 -2.25 4.31 -7.49
N ALA A 118 -1.89 3.17 -8.05
CA ALA A 118 -1.48 3.08 -9.44
C ALA A 118 -2.65 2.48 -10.26
N ALA A 119 -3.04 3.14 -11.34
CA ALA A 119 -4.24 2.78 -12.09
C ALA A 119 -4.11 3.05 -13.60
N GLY A 120 -4.52 2.10 -14.42
CA GLY A 120 -4.57 2.22 -15.87
C GLY A 120 -4.01 1.00 -16.58
N LYS A 121 -4.35 0.88 -17.86
CA LYS A 121 -3.81 -0.16 -18.74
C LYS A 121 -2.41 0.20 -19.23
N GLY A 122 -1.66 -0.83 -19.62
CA GLY A 122 -0.33 -0.67 -20.20
C GLY A 122 0.77 -0.57 -19.13
N GLY A 123 1.91 -0.01 -19.53
CA GLY A 123 3.03 0.29 -18.63
C GLY A 123 2.86 1.65 -17.93
N ASP A 124 3.84 2.00 -17.11
CA ASP A 124 3.81 3.19 -16.26
C ASP A 124 3.70 4.52 -17.03
N ASP A 125 4.10 4.54 -18.30
CA ASP A 125 3.96 5.68 -19.20
C ASP A 125 2.48 6.01 -19.54
N HIS A 126 1.57 5.05 -19.35
CA HIS A 126 0.14 5.20 -19.60
C HIS A 126 -0.72 5.20 -18.32
N ARG A 127 -0.10 4.89 -17.18
CA ARG A 127 -0.79 4.73 -15.90
C ARG A 127 -0.82 6.03 -15.11
N LYS A 128 -1.83 6.14 -14.26
CA LYS A 128 -2.01 7.24 -13.31
C LYS A 128 -1.48 6.79 -11.95
N PHE A 129 -0.63 7.60 -11.36
CA PHE A 129 -0.07 7.41 -10.03
C PHE A 129 -0.60 8.52 -9.12
N LEU A 130 -1.30 8.12 -8.07
CA LEU A 130 -2.01 9.02 -7.16
C LEU A 130 -1.46 8.83 -5.76
N ALA A 131 -1.39 9.91 -5.00
CA ALA A 131 -0.93 9.91 -3.61
C ALA A 131 -1.84 10.81 -2.76
N TRP A 132 -2.09 10.42 -1.51
CA TRP A 132 -2.77 11.29 -0.54
C TRP A 132 -1.87 12.46 -0.11
N SER A 133 -0.65 12.18 0.33
CA SER A 133 0.37 13.19 0.58
C SER A 133 1.26 13.34 -0.65
N ILE A 134 1.43 14.58 -1.12
CA ILE A 134 2.06 14.89 -2.40
C ILE A 134 3.56 14.57 -2.38
N ILE A 135 4.03 13.90 -3.45
CA ILE A 135 5.43 13.74 -3.78
C ILE A 135 5.73 14.68 -4.97
N PRO A 136 6.39 15.84 -4.74
CA PRO A 136 6.48 16.90 -5.75
C PRO A 136 7.41 16.57 -6.91
N GLU A 137 8.34 15.63 -6.72
CA GLU A 137 9.35 15.26 -7.71
C GLU A 137 9.76 13.80 -7.55
N GLY A 138 10.25 13.20 -8.63
CA GLY A 138 10.69 11.80 -8.68
C GLY A 138 9.70 10.87 -9.39
N LYS A 139 10.09 9.61 -9.50
CA LYS A 139 9.33 8.54 -10.17
C LYS A 139 8.99 7.38 -9.22
N THR A 140 9.02 7.63 -7.91
CA THR A 140 8.90 6.58 -6.89
C THR A 140 8.00 7.02 -5.76
N PHE A 141 7.23 6.07 -5.22
CA PHE A 141 6.45 6.24 -3.99
C PHE A 141 7.30 6.13 -2.71
N HIS A 142 8.50 5.56 -2.79
CA HIS A 142 9.40 5.32 -1.65
C HIS A 142 10.14 6.59 -1.17
N VAL A 143 9.39 7.66 -0.89
CA VAL A 143 9.89 8.95 -0.38
C VAL A 143 9.29 9.22 1.02
N PRO A 144 9.76 8.52 2.07
CA PRO A 144 9.10 8.53 3.37
C PRO A 144 9.10 9.89 4.09
N THR A 145 9.99 10.80 3.68
CA THR A 145 9.99 12.19 4.14
C THR A 145 8.77 12.99 3.67
N ARG A 146 8.05 12.50 2.64
CA ARG A 146 6.81 13.07 2.10
C ARG A 146 5.55 12.42 2.66
N PHE A 147 5.67 11.39 3.52
CA PHE A 147 4.50 10.82 4.17
C PHE A 147 3.83 11.86 5.07
N GLY A 148 2.50 11.89 5.02
CA GLY A 148 1.69 12.69 5.93
C GLY A 148 1.72 12.13 7.34
N ILE A 149 1.07 12.82 8.27
CA ILE A 149 0.99 12.40 9.67
C ILE A 149 -0.44 11.98 10.00
N LEU A 150 -0.60 10.73 10.43
CA LEU A 150 -1.81 10.25 11.07
C LEU A 150 -1.66 10.41 12.58
N ARG A 151 -2.55 11.18 13.20
CA ARG A 151 -2.68 11.23 14.66
C ARG A 151 -3.77 10.24 15.05
N LEU A 152 -3.38 9.18 15.77
CA LEU A 152 -4.31 8.16 16.21
C LEU A 152 -5.15 8.70 17.39
N VAL A 153 -6.46 8.51 17.28
CA VAL A 153 -7.47 8.94 18.26
C VAL A 153 -8.24 7.72 18.75
N ASN A 154 -8.89 7.84 19.91
CA ASN A 154 -9.72 6.79 20.50
C ASN A 154 -10.98 6.52 19.69
#